data_AF-A0A9E5RVU1-F1
#
_entry.id   AF-A0A9E5RVU1-F1
#
_cell.length_a   1.000
_cell.length_b   1.000
_cell.length_c   1.000
_cell.angle_alpha   90.00
_cell.angle_beta   90.00
_cell.angle_gamma   90.00
#
_symmetry.space_group_name_H-M   'P 1'
#
loop_
_entity.id
_entity.type
_entity.pdbx_description
1 polymer ?
#
loop_
_entity_poly.entity_id
_entity_poly.type
_entity_poly.pdbx_seq_one_letter_code
_entity_poly.pdbx_strand_id
1 'polypeptide(L)' 'SSQDGAGFRVKVIFDEPQFSITPGQAAVWYRGNLLLGGGLIEPLSTVR' A
#
# COMPACT_ATOMS: atom_id res chain seq x y z
N SER A 1 -11.63 7.38 -22.78
CA SER A 1 -11.87 6.25 -21.87
C SER A 1 -10.73 6.21 -20.88
N SER A 2 -11.07 6.18 -19.59
CA SER A 2 -10.17 5.83 -18.48
C SER A 2 -9.08 6.86 -18.13
N GLN A 3 -9.49 8.05 -17.68
CA GLN A 3 -8.78 8.67 -16.57
C GLN A 3 -9.17 7.89 -15.31
N ASP A 4 -8.49 6.77 -15.09
CA ASP A 4 -8.53 6.06 -13.82
C ASP A 4 -8.04 7.06 -12.76
N GLY A 5 -8.88 7.31 -11.76
CA GLY A 5 -8.67 8.35 -10.77
C GLY A 5 -7.26 8.29 -10.20
N ALA A 6 -6.57 9.44 -10.16
CA ALA A 6 -5.22 9.55 -9.64
C ALA A 6 -5.19 9.07 -8.17
N GLY A 7 -4.94 7.77 -7.97
CA GLY A 7 -4.85 7.17 -6.66
C GLY A 7 -3.66 7.76 -5.93
N PHE A 8 -3.85 8.11 -4.66
CA PHE A 8 -2.74 8.56 -3.81
C PHE A 8 -1.81 7.37 -3.55
N ARG A 9 -0.50 7.57 -3.79
CA ARG A 9 0.54 6.64 -3.35
C ARG A 9 1.02 7.02 -1.96
N VAL A 10 1.27 6.01 -1.14
CA VAL A 10 1.75 6.17 0.23
C VAL A 10 2.97 5.29 0.46
N LYS A 11 3.94 5.78 1.24
CA LYS A 11 5.11 5.01 1.66
C LYS A 11 4.89 4.48 3.06
N VAL A 12 4.95 3.16 3.22
CA VAL A 12 4.91 2.49 4.53
C VAL A 12 6.33 2.25 5.00
N ILE A 13 6.63 2.61 6.24
CA ILE A 13 7.91 2.29 6.89
C ILE A 13 7.55 1.45 8.11
N PHE A 14 8.07 0.24 8.18
CA PHE A 14 7.91 -0.62 9.35
C PHE A 14 9.01 -0.32 10.35
N ASP A 15 8.65 -0.29 11.63
CA ASP A 15 9.62 -0.13 12.72
C ASP A 15 10.56 -1.34 12.82
N GLU A 16 10.05 -2.52 12.45
CA GLU A 16 10.80 -3.78 12.39
C GLU A 16 10.69 -4.44 11.00
N PRO A 17 11.74 -5.14 10.54
CA PRO A 17 11.70 -5.84 9.25
C PRO A 17 10.53 -6.82 9.16
N GLN A 18 9.79 -6.77 8.04
CA GLN A 18 8.70 -7.70 7.75
C GLN A 18 9.11 -8.68 6.65
N PHE A 19 8.75 -9.95 6.83
CA PHE A 19 9.00 -10.99 5.84
C PHE A 19 7.82 -11.11 4.85
N SER A 20 8.12 -11.49 3.60
CA SER A 20 7.13 -11.91 2.60
C SER A 20 6.09 -10.87 2.16
N ILE A 21 6.41 -9.57 2.21
CA ILE A 21 5.57 -8.51 1.63
C ILE A 21 5.54 -8.66 0.10
N THR A 22 4.35 -8.82 -0.49
CA THR A 22 4.20 -9.16 -1.92
C THR A 22 3.28 -8.20 -2.66
N PRO A 23 3.66 -7.71 -3.87
CA PRO A 23 2.75 -6.94 -4.70
C PRO A 23 1.43 -7.68 -5.01
N GLY A 24 0.33 -6.94 -5.05
CA GLY A 24 -1.02 -7.47 -5.22
C GLY A 24 -1.71 -7.86 -3.91
N GLN A 25 -1.00 -7.90 -2.78
CA GLN A 25 -1.61 -7.99 -1.45
C GLN A 25 -2.12 -6.62 -0.99
N ALA A 26 -3.04 -6.61 -0.03
CA ALA A 26 -3.53 -5.39 0.59
C ALA A 26 -2.69 -5.02 1.84
N ALA A 27 -2.33 -3.75 1.96
CA ALA A 27 -1.85 -3.15 3.20
C ALA A 27 -3.02 -2.45 3.90
N VAL A 28 -3.22 -2.73 5.19
CA VAL A 28 -4.36 -2.23 5.97
C VAL A 28 -3.86 -1.66 7.29
N TRP A 29 -4.37 -0.50 7.69
CA TRP A 29 -3.95 0.20 8.91
C TRP A 29 -5.11 0.33 9.88
N TYR A 30 -4.77 0.14 11.15
CA TYR A 30 -5.72 0.20 12.25
C TYR A 30 -5.25 1.18 13.33
N ARG A 31 -6.21 1.73 14.08
CA ARG A 31 -5.97 2.38 15.38
C ARG A 31 -6.72 1.58 16.44
N GLY A 32 -6.00 0.71 17.15
CA GLY A 32 -6.65 -0.28 18.02
C GLY A 32 -7.56 -1.18 17.20
N ASN A 33 -8.85 -1.15 17.47
CA ASN A 33 -9.89 -1.90 16.75
C ASN A 33 -10.54 -1.12 15.58
N LEU A 34 -10.15 0.14 15.34
CA LEU A 34 -10.69 0.96 14.27
C LEU A 34 -9.92 0.74 12.97
N LEU A 35 -10.61 0.36 11.89
CA LEU A 35 -10.06 0.34 10.53
C LEU A 35 -9.92 1.77 10.01
N LEU A 36 -8.70 2.19 9.66
CA LEU A 36 -8.43 3.52 9.13
C LEU A 36 -8.46 3.55 7.59
N GLY A 37 -8.17 2.42 6.95
CA GLY A 37 -8.16 2.29 5.51
C GLY A 37 -7.16 1.24 5.04
N GLY A 38 -6.87 1.26 3.75
CA GLY A 38 -5.90 0.36 3.13
C GLY A 38 -5.69 0.66 1.66
N GLY A 39 -4.80 -0.10 1.05
CA GLY A 39 -4.48 0.00 -0.37
C GLY A 39 -3.78 -1.25 -0.87
N LEU A 40 -3.69 -1.39 -2.19
CA LEU A 40 -2.92 -2.48 -2.81
C LEU A 40 -1.43 -2.13 -2.77
N ILE A 41 -0.61 -3.12 -2.44
CA ILE A 41 0.83 -3.03 -2.56
C ILE A 41 1.15 -3.15 -4.04
N GLU A 42 1.61 -2.05 -4.63
CA GLU A 42 2.02 -2.02 -6.03
C GLU A 42 3.48 -2.49 -6.17
N PRO A 43 3.85 -3.09 -7.32
CA PRO A 43 5.25 -3.28 -7.66
C PRO A 43 5.99 -1.95 -7.67
N LEU A 44 7.28 -1.98 -7.35
CA LEU A 44 8.15 -0.84 -7.61
C LEU A 44 8.08 -0.52 -9.10
N SER A 45 7.47 0.61 -9.43
CA SER A 45 7.49 1.14 -10.79
C SER A 45 8.91 1.67 -10.99
N THR A 46 9.76 0.92 -11.68
CA THR A 46 11.03 1.46 -12.15
C THR A 46 10.72 2.69 -12.99
N VAL A 47 11.15 3.86 -12.51
CA VAL A 47 11.18 5.06 -13.33
C VAL A 47 12.12 4.74 -14.50
N ARG A 48 11.60 4.79 -15.73
CA ARG A 48 12.45 4.71 -16.92
C ARG A 48 13.34 5.92 -17.03
#